data_AF-A0A7V9WSC7-F1
#
_entry.id   AF-A0A7V9WSC7-F1
#
_cell.length_a   1.000
_cell.length_b   1.000
_cell.length_c   1.000
_cell.angle_alpha   90.00
_cell.angle_beta   90.00
_cell.angle_gamma   90.00
#
_symmetry.space_group_name_H-M   'P 1'
#
loop_
_entity.id
_entity.type
_entity.pdbx_description
1 polymer ?
#
loop_
_entity_poly.entity_id
_entity_poly.type
_entity_poly.pdbx_seq_one_letter_code
_entity_poly.pdbx_strand_id
1 'polypeptide(L)'
;MGIDFVRTEAQARHEAEIFCQEHTQHKGNVRIRQLIYPLDSDHTSSEVYIYSLFPTGFILVSGDTRAHTILGYSFDNELDINQKNVWSMIEAYQEQIKSLD
;
A
#
# COMPACT_ATOMS: atom_id res chain seq x y z
N MET A 1 -3.48 12.08 25.24
CA MET A 1 -2.68 11.19 24.38
C MET A 1 -3.52 10.96 23.15
N GLY A 2 -3.18 11.60 22.03
CA GLY A 2 -3.90 11.39 20.77
C GLY A 2 -3.68 9.95 20.33
N ILE A 3 -4.76 9.26 19.99
CA ILE A 3 -4.66 8.02 19.23
C ILE A 3 -4.11 8.44 17.88
N ASP A 4 -2.88 8.05 17.57
CA ASP A 4 -2.30 8.34 16.28
C ASP A 4 -2.96 7.39 15.28
N PHE A 5 -3.93 7.89 14.51
CA PHE A 5 -4.64 7.10 13.50
C PHE A 5 -3.78 6.80 12.27
N VAL A 6 -2.53 7.28 12.30
CA VAL A 6 -1.54 7.12 11.26
C VAL A 6 -0.87 5.76 11.32
N ARG A 7 -0.82 5.09 10.16
CA ARG A 7 -0.01 3.91 9.92
C ARG A 7 1.33 4.35 9.34
N THR A 8 2.41 3.98 10.00
CA THR A 8 3.78 4.18 9.50
C THR A 8 4.08 3.23 8.34
N GLU A 9 5.13 3.50 7.56
CA GLU A 9 5.58 2.61 6.49
C GLU A 9 5.87 1.20 7.01
N ALA A 10 6.53 1.07 8.17
CA ALA A 10 6.86 -0.23 8.75
C ALA A 10 5.61 -1.04 9.10
N GLN A 11 4.56 -0.38 9.62
CA GLN A 11 3.28 -1.02 9.88
C GLN A 11 2.56 -1.40 8.58
N ALA A 12 2.53 -0.50 7.59
CA ALA A 12 1.92 -0.78 6.28
C ALA A 12 2.59 -1.96 5.57
N ARG A 13 3.91 -2.02 5.63
CA ARG A 13 4.69 -3.15 5.11
C ARG A 13 4.33 -4.45 5.83
N HIS A 14 4.24 -4.42 7.16
CA HIS A 14 3.90 -5.60 7.94
C HIS A 14 2.52 -6.16 7.57
N GLU A 15 1.51 -5.29 7.45
CA GLU A 15 0.17 -5.67 7.00
C GLU A 15 0.18 -6.28 5.59
N ALA A 16 0.97 -5.70 4.68
CA ALA A 16 1.13 -6.22 3.33
C ALA A 16 1.78 -7.60 3.30
N GLU A 17 2.77 -7.84 4.16
CA GLU A 17 3.44 -9.14 4.30
C GLU A 17 2.49 -10.22 4.82
N ILE A 18 1.69 -9.91 5.85
CA ILE A 18 0.64 -10.81 6.36
C ILE A 18 -0.35 -11.14 5.26
N PHE A 19 -0.86 -10.12 4.56
CA PHE A 19 -1.84 -10.31 3.50
C PHE A 19 -1.31 -11.23 2.38
N CYS A 20 -0.06 -11.02 1.96
CA CYS A 20 0.58 -11.88 0.96
C CYS A 20 0.64 -13.34 1.46
N GLN A 21 1.10 -13.58 2.69
CA GLN A 21 1.20 -14.93 3.25
C GLN A 21 -0.14 -15.67 3.30
N GLU A 22 -1.22 -14.97 3.65
CA GLU A 22 -2.56 -15.54 3.75
C GLU A 22 -3.17 -15.85 2.37
N HIS A 23 -2.91 -15.00 1.37
CA HIS A 23 -3.60 -15.05 0.07
C HIS A 23 -2.81 -15.76 -1.03
N THR A 24 -1.55 -16.12 -0.79
CA THR A 24 -0.70 -16.82 -1.77
C THR A 24 -0.32 -18.23 -1.34
N GLN A 25 -1.06 -18.85 -0.42
CA GLN A 25 -0.82 -20.23 0.06
C GLN A 25 -0.68 -21.29 -1.06
N HIS A 26 -1.15 -20.98 -2.28
CA HIS A 26 -0.99 -21.81 -3.48
C HIS A 26 -0.20 -21.16 -4.62
N LYS A 27 0.22 -19.90 -4.48
CA LYS A 27 0.95 -19.12 -5.49
C LYS A 27 2.37 -18.80 -5.02
N GLY A 28 3.26 -19.79 -4.98
CA GLY A 28 4.72 -19.59 -4.85
C GLY A 28 5.19 -18.69 -3.69
N ASN A 29 6.45 -18.24 -3.76
CA ASN A 29 7.07 -17.37 -2.75
C ASN A 29 6.81 -15.89 -3.10
N VAL A 30 5.57 -15.44 -2.93
CA VAL A 30 5.22 -14.02 -3.06
C VAL A 30 5.70 -13.25 -1.85
N ARG A 31 6.41 -12.14 -2.08
CA ARG A 31 6.94 -11.28 -1.01
C ARG A 31 7.02 -9.83 -1.44
N ILE A 32 7.00 -8.93 -0.47
CA ILE A 32 7.28 -7.51 -0.68
C ILE A 32 8.69 -7.35 -1.24
N ARG A 33 8.82 -6.67 -2.37
CA ARG A 33 10.11 -6.36 -3.01
C ARG A 33 10.63 -5.00 -2.57
N GLN A 34 9.87 -3.94 -2.85
CA GLN A 34 10.26 -2.57 -2.52
C GLN A 34 9.02 -1.66 -2.39
N LEU A 35 9.17 -0.59 -1.61
CA LEU A 35 8.24 0.54 -1.61
C LEU A 35 8.38 1.30 -2.94
N ILE A 36 7.26 1.60 -3.59
CA ILE A 36 7.22 2.40 -4.83
C ILE A 36 6.52 3.75 -4.64
N TYR A 37 5.73 3.91 -3.56
CA TYR A 37 5.11 5.17 -3.16
C TYR A 37 4.87 5.18 -1.64
N PRO A 38 5.11 6.29 -0.91
CA PRO A 38 5.50 7.63 -1.37
C PRO A 38 6.91 7.69 -2.00
N LEU A 39 7.13 8.66 -2.89
CA LEU A 39 8.42 8.86 -3.59
C LEU A 39 9.48 9.54 -2.71
N ASP A 40 9.05 10.29 -1.69
CA ASP A 40 9.93 11.04 -0.80
C ASP A 40 10.36 10.20 0.41
N SER A 41 11.64 10.33 0.76
CA SER A 41 12.32 9.58 1.82
C SER A 41 12.00 10.04 3.25
N ASP A 42 11.15 11.07 3.40
CA ASP A 42 10.85 11.60 4.73
C ASP A 42 9.94 10.69 5.56
N HIS A 43 9.28 9.68 4.94
CA HIS A 43 8.61 8.50 5.53
C HIS A 43 7.79 8.71 6.83
N THR A 44 7.48 9.94 7.23
CA THR A 44 6.85 10.27 8.51
C THR A 44 5.41 9.78 8.56
N SER A 45 4.69 9.88 7.44
CA SER A 45 3.41 9.24 7.18
C SER A 45 2.98 9.53 5.74
N SER A 46 2.22 8.63 5.12
CA SER A 46 1.57 8.84 3.81
C SER A 46 0.19 8.23 3.90
N GLU A 47 -0.81 8.80 3.22
CA GLU A 47 -2.16 8.23 3.22
C GLU A 47 -2.25 6.91 2.46
N VAL A 48 -1.32 6.67 1.54
CA VAL A 48 -1.22 5.43 0.77
C VAL A 48 0.24 5.00 0.70
N TYR A 49 0.47 3.72 0.95
CA TYR A 49 1.73 3.04 0.68
C TYR A 49 1.53 2.06 -0.46
N ILE A 50 2.45 2.03 -1.40
CA ILE A 50 2.38 1.10 -2.53
C ILE A 50 3.69 0.33 -2.58
N TYR A 51 3.59 -0.99 -2.69
CA TYR A 51 4.73 -1.88 -2.78
C TYR A 51 4.65 -2.69 -4.08
N SER A 52 5.80 -2.93 -4.70
CA SER A 52 5.91 -3.99 -5.71
C SER A 52 6.20 -5.33 -5.05
N LEU A 53 5.73 -6.40 -5.70
CA LEU A 53 5.88 -7.77 -5.24
C LEU A 53 6.89 -8.53 -6.10
N PHE A 54 7.51 -9.55 -5.51
CA PHE A 54 8.27 -10.56 -6.23
C PHE A 54 7.46 -11.87 -6.26
N PRO A 55 7.44 -12.63 -7.38
CA PRO A 55 8.13 -12.40 -8.64
C PRO A 55 7.50 -11.31 -9.52
N THR A 56 6.21 -11.03 -9.33
CA THR A 56 5.49 -9.91 -9.97
C THR A 56 4.31 -9.53 -9.07
N GLY A 57 3.73 -8.36 -9.31
CA GLY A 57 2.58 -7.89 -8.55
C GLY A 57 2.79 -6.54 -7.86
N PHE A 58 1.72 -6.06 -7.24
CA PHE A 58 1.70 -4.88 -6.39
C PHE A 58 0.67 -5.02 -5.28
N ILE A 59 0.82 -4.19 -4.24
CA ILE A 59 -0.19 -4.03 -3.18
C ILE A 59 -0.22 -2.57 -2.72
N LEU A 60 -1.44 -2.03 -2.60
CA LEU A 60 -1.76 -0.72 -2.05
C LEU A 60 -2.27 -0.91 -0.63
N VAL A 61 -1.66 -0.20 0.31
CA VAL A 61 -1.98 -0.24 1.73
C VAL A 61 -2.37 1.17 2.18
N SER A 62 -3.47 1.28 2.91
CA SER A 62 -3.86 2.53 3.55
C SER A 62 -2.85 2.95 4.60
N GLY A 63 -2.58 4.25 4.65
CA GLY A 63 -1.81 4.91 5.68
C GLY A 63 -2.61 5.36 6.90
N ASP A 64 -3.92 5.15 6.90
CA ASP A 64 -4.78 5.47 8.05
C ASP A 64 -5.42 4.19 8.58
N THR A 65 -5.42 4.04 9.90
CA THR A 65 -5.96 2.88 10.61
C THR A 65 -7.50 2.84 10.63
N ARG A 66 -8.17 3.95 10.32
CA ARG A 66 -9.63 4.05 10.18
C ARG A 66 -10.11 3.60 8.79
N ALA A 67 -9.24 3.64 7.79
CA ALA A 67 -9.50 3.12 6.45
C ALA A 67 -9.26 1.61 6.35
N HIS A 68 -9.83 0.99 5.30
CA HIS A 68 -9.50 -0.38 4.94
C HIS A 68 -7.98 -0.54 4.71
N THR A 69 -7.38 -1.55 5.35
CA THR A 69 -5.93 -1.75 5.32
C THR A 69 -5.41 -1.99 3.91
N ILE A 70 -5.98 -2.94 3.16
CA ILE A 70 -5.59 -3.24 1.78
C ILE A 70 -6.59 -2.60 0.83
N LEU A 71 -6.11 -1.66 0.02
CA LEU A 71 -6.93 -0.88 -0.92
C LEU A 71 -7.00 -1.52 -2.31
N GLY A 72 -5.99 -2.31 -2.67
CA GLY A 72 -5.93 -3.01 -3.94
C GLY A 72 -4.65 -3.81 -4.10
N TYR A 73 -4.69 -4.88 -4.88
CA TYR A 73 -3.52 -5.72 -5.12
C TYR A 73 -3.64 -6.47 -6.45
N SER A 74 -2.49 -6.95 -6.92
CA SER A 74 -2.39 -7.94 -8.00
C SER A 74 -1.17 -8.79 -7.72
N PHE A 75 -1.28 -10.10 -7.89
CA PHE A 75 -0.13 -11.02 -7.80
C PHE A 75 0.46 -11.37 -9.17
N ASP A 76 -0.17 -10.90 -10.25
CA ASP A 76 0.12 -11.35 -11.61
C ASP A 76 0.57 -10.20 -12.54
N ASN A 77 0.38 -8.94 -12.13
CA ASN A 77 0.68 -7.76 -12.94
C ASN A 77 1.40 -6.69 -12.12
N GLU A 78 2.35 -5.99 -12.74
CA GLU A 78 2.98 -4.81 -12.16
C GLU A 78 2.09 -3.57 -12.27
N LEU A 79 2.31 -2.60 -11.39
CA LEU A 79 1.64 -1.29 -11.44
C LEU A 79 2.61 -0.24 -11.96
N ASP A 80 2.24 0.43 -13.05
CA ASP A 80 2.94 1.63 -13.52
C ASP A 80 2.25 2.88 -12.95
N ILE A 81 2.81 3.39 -11.85
CA ILE A 81 2.28 4.57 -11.16
C ILE A 81 2.43 5.87 -11.98
N ASN A 82 3.24 5.87 -13.04
CA ASN A 82 3.44 7.04 -13.89
C ASN A 82 2.32 7.21 -14.92
N GLN A 83 1.45 6.21 -15.09
CA GLN A 83 0.27 6.34 -15.95
C GLN A 83 -0.73 7.31 -15.32
N LYS A 84 -1.14 8.32 -16.07
CA LYS A 84 -2.01 9.40 -15.56
C LYS A 84 -3.28 8.90 -14.88
N ASN A 85 -3.94 7.90 -15.45
CA ASN A 85 -5.17 7.32 -14.90
C ASN A 85 -4.90 6.53 -13.60
N VAL A 86 -3.77 5.84 -13.50
CA VAL A 86 -3.35 5.15 -12.28
C VAL A 86 -3.02 6.18 -11.20
N TRP A 87 -2.31 7.25 -11.56
CA TRP A 87 -2.00 8.33 -10.64
C TRP A 87 -3.26 9.02 -10.11
N SER A 88 -4.22 9.35 -10.98
CA SER A 88 -5.51 9.93 -10.54
C SER A 88 -6.30 9.00 -9.61
N MET A 89 -6.19 7.68 -9.74
CA MET A 89 -6.78 6.74 -8.79
C MET A 89 -6.07 6.81 -7.42
N ILE A 90 -4.75 6.91 -7.40
CA ILE A 90 -3.97 7.04 -6.16
C ILE A 90 -4.34 8.36 -5.46
N GLU A 91 -4.38 9.48 -6.18
CA GLU A 91 -4.80 10.79 -5.64
C GLU A 91 -6.20 10.72 -5.02
N ALA A 92 -7.15 10.06 -5.69
CA ALA A 92 -8.50 9.90 -5.16
C ALA A 92 -8.53 9.10 -3.85
N TYR A 93 -7.70 8.06 -3.69
CA TYR A 93 -7.58 7.36 -2.42
C TYR A 93 -6.98 8.25 -1.33
N GLN A 94 -5.97 9.05 -1.66
CA GLN A 94 -5.37 9.98 -0.69
C GLN A 94 -6.39 11.02 -0.22
N GLU A 95 -7.17 11.61 -1.13
CA GLU A 95 -8.21 12.58 -0.78
C GLU A 95 -9.29 11.96 0.12
N GLN A 96 -9.74 10.75 -0.22
CA GLN A 96 -10.73 10.03 0.60
C GLN A 96 -10.21 9.75 2.01
N ILE A 97 -8.97 9.29 2.14
CA ILE A 97 -8.34 8.99 3.44
C ILE A 97 -8.14 10.27 4.26
N LYS A 98 -7.72 11.39 3.64
CA LYS A 98 -7.61 12.70 4.31
C LYS A 98 -8.94 13.21 4.86
N SER A 99 -10.05 12.84 4.22
CA SER A 99 -11.40 13.24 4.64
C SER A 99 -12.02 12.35 5.73
N LEU A 100 -11.27 11.35 6.23
CA LEU A 100 -11.71 10.56 7.39
C LEU A 100 -11.58 11.43 8.65
N ASP A 101 -12.72 11.78 9.24
CA ASP A 101 -12.85 12.52 10.51
C ASP A 101 -12.40 11.70 11.72
#